data_AF-A0A0G1KIA5-F1
#
_entry.id   AF-A0A0G1KIA5-F1
#
_cell.length_a   1.000
_cell.length_b   1.000
_cell.length_c   1.000
_cell.angle_alpha   90.00
_cell.angle_beta   90.00
_cell.angle_gamma   90.00
#
_symmetry.space_group_name_H-M   'P 1'
#
loop_
_entity.id
_entity.type
_entity.pdbx_description
1 polymer ?
#
loop_
_entity_poly.entity_id
_entity_poly.type
_entity_poly.pdbx_seq_one_letter_code
_entity_poly.pdbx_strand_id
1 'polypeptide(L)'
;MIPVTSIAQFGREAVDTIHKVTTEGSFLAGKATRSIESVGKKIKPPIKPWEKYSPAQEIADILSAPKDERLGRLGEAKERLKFFMNGMVKTEDFLVRTIEETPDQAVDVLAAKAREYMHIYGGDNSVLTHYIEKCVAAYGERRLAILKVLEKYPDKNALFEGLFGKSPNGNIEVEVSPITIGVACHNTEDFAYAVGGSYSSRPIEGLAALAASGAVTGRLLPECLEPDLKNAVAVMSGSQKAIKDMWVHENVHALRSLELSVGDIQPIEYAGTLDLTPPKEFFEEIGKMPMEEFERRTTRYFTDARDGFFMYRGAQDELLAYLVQKNDPELAYVHTKLPVYSYSDKLRGRLKYEIDKAGLDDSRAFIARGIVDDVYGYKYDKLLIDSVGTLERFHKKGYSYKEIAFAFSRVPISRWERESRRFFD
;
A
#
# COMPACT_ATOMS: atom_id res chain seq x y z
N MET A 1 -32.96 -6.60 5.04
CA MET A 1 -31.56 -6.93 5.35
C MET A 1 -30.82 -7.06 4.02
N ILE A 2 -30.07 -6.03 3.64
CA ILE A 2 -29.29 -5.98 2.40
C ILE A 2 -27.82 -6.10 2.82
N PRO A 3 -27.03 -7.04 2.28
CA PRO A 3 -25.64 -7.19 2.68
C PRO A 3 -24.84 -6.01 2.16
N VAL A 4 -24.06 -5.41 3.06
CA VAL A 4 -23.14 -4.30 2.83
C VAL A 4 -21.90 -4.85 2.13
N THR A 5 -21.68 -4.45 0.89
CA THR A 5 -20.47 -4.79 0.12
C THR A 5 -19.76 -3.49 -0.30
N SER A 6 -18.48 -3.37 0.06
CA SER A 6 -17.70 -2.12 0.06
C SER A 6 -17.07 -1.77 -1.29
N ILE A 7 -16.52 -0.56 -1.39
CA ILE A 7 -15.82 -0.01 -2.56
C ILE A 7 -14.58 -0.82 -2.96
N ALA A 8 -13.98 -1.56 -2.02
CA ALA A 8 -12.91 -2.51 -2.35
C ALA A 8 -13.48 -3.76 -3.06
N GLN A 9 -14.74 -4.11 -2.80
CA GLN A 9 -15.50 -5.07 -3.60
C GLN A 9 -15.99 -4.43 -4.90
N PHE A 10 -16.31 -3.14 -4.97
CA PHE A 10 -16.62 -2.44 -6.22
C PHE A 10 -15.40 -2.30 -7.17
N GLY A 11 -14.23 -1.98 -6.63
CA GLY A 11 -12.96 -1.94 -7.38
C GLY A 11 -12.46 -3.34 -7.73
N ARG A 12 -12.61 -4.34 -6.84
CA ARG A 12 -12.30 -5.74 -7.15
C ARG A 12 -13.31 -6.35 -8.11
N GLU A 13 -14.61 -6.12 -7.98
CA GLU A 13 -15.65 -6.60 -8.90
C GLU A 13 -15.58 -5.86 -10.23
N ALA A 14 -15.27 -4.56 -10.28
CA ALA A 14 -15.01 -3.87 -11.55
C ALA A 14 -13.76 -4.46 -12.22
N VAL A 15 -12.67 -4.70 -11.48
CA VAL A 15 -11.43 -5.29 -12.03
C VAL A 15 -11.58 -6.77 -12.39
N ASP A 16 -12.33 -7.56 -11.62
CA ASP A 16 -12.59 -8.99 -11.83
C ASP A 16 -13.70 -9.23 -12.87
N THR A 17 -14.64 -8.29 -13.03
CA THR A 17 -15.62 -8.27 -14.13
C THR A 17 -14.95 -7.82 -15.42
N ILE A 18 -14.07 -6.81 -15.38
CA ILE A 18 -13.15 -6.50 -16.48
C ILE A 18 -12.29 -7.74 -16.79
N HIS A 19 -11.88 -8.52 -15.80
CA HIS A 19 -11.14 -9.77 -16.02
C HIS A 19 -12.01 -10.82 -16.72
N LYS A 20 -13.21 -11.14 -16.23
CA LYS A 20 -14.15 -12.06 -16.89
C LYS A 20 -14.46 -11.67 -18.33
N VAL A 21 -14.62 -10.38 -18.61
CA VAL A 21 -14.95 -9.85 -19.94
C VAL A 21 -13.71 -9.82 -20.86
N THR A 22 -12.51 -9.68 -20.31
CA THR A 22 -11.25 -9.73 -21.09
C THR A 22 -10.79 -11.16 -21.37
N THR A 23 -11.10 -12.14 -20.52
CA THR A 23 -10.78 -13.56 -20.78
C THR A 23 -11.73 -14.22 -21.79
N GLU A 24 -12.96 -13.70 -21.96
CA GLU A 24 -13.91 -14.16 -23.01
C GLU A 24 -13.86 -13.30 -24.30
N GLY A 25 -13.09 -12.20 -24.31
CA GLY A 25 -13.02 -11.23 -25.41
C GLY A 25 -11.66 -11.10 -26.09
N SER A 26 -10.68 -11.93 -25.74
CA SER A 26 -9.35 -11.89 -26.35
C SER A 26 -9.29 -12.65 -27.67
N PHE A 27 -9.83 -12.05 -28.72
CA PHE A 27 -9.35 -12.25 -30.09
C PHE A 27 -9.59 -10.96 -30.88
N LEU A 28 -8.53 -10.43 -31.49
CA LEU A 28 -8.49 -9.27 -32.39
C LEU A 28 -8.47 -7.88 -31.73
N ALA A 29 -7.27 -7.31 -31.60
CA ALA A 29 -6.80 -6.25 -32.51
C ALA A 29 -5.57 -5.55 -31.92
N GLY A 30 -4.43 -5.75 -32.57
CA GLY A 30 -3.24 -4.94 -32.38
C GLY A 30 -3.27 -3.68 -33.26
N LYS A 31 -2.45 -2.72 -32.83
CA LYS A 31 -2.01 -1.48 -33.52
C LYS A 31 -3.07 -0.38 -33.68
N ALA A 32 -2.89 0.68 -32.89
CA ALA A 32 -2.62 2.02 -33.42
C ALA A 32 -2.41 3.03 -32.27
N THR A 33 -1.20 3.54 -32.09
CA THR A 33 -0.98 4.84 -31.46
C THR A 33 0.27 5.50 -32.06
N ARG A 34 0.03 6.53 -32.89
CA ARG A 34 0.98 7.60 -33.16
C ARG A 34 0.40 8.89 -32.60
N SER A 35 1.24 9.55 -31.80
CA SER A 35 1.36 10.99 -31.51
C SER A 35 0.08 11.84 -31.49
N ILE A 36 -0.20 12.46 -30.34
CA ILE A 36 -0.86 13.77 -30.32
C ILE A 36 -0.11 14.66 -29.33
N GLU A 37 0.81 15.45 -29.87
CA GLU A 37 1.08 16.80 -29.36
C GLU A 37 0.48 17.81 -30.35
N SER A 38 -0.02 18.91 -29.80
CA SER A 38 -0.62 20.07 -30.44
C SER A 38 -2.05 19.92 -30.97
N VAL A 39 -2.99 20.63 -30.32
CA VAL A 39 -3.87 21.66 -30.91
C VAL A 39 -4.83 22.11 -29.81
N GLY A 40 -4.90 23.42 -29.57
CA GLY A 40 -5.81 24.10 -28.64
C GLY A 40 -7.31 23.94 -28.98
N LYS A 41 -7.83 22.72 -28.97
CA LYS A 41 -9.24 22.45 -28.71
C LYS A 41 -9.40 22.36 -27.20
N LYS A 42 -10.30 23.15 -26.62
CA LYS A 42 -10.83 22.88 -25.27
C LYS A 42 -11.47 21.50 -25.32
N ILE A 43 -10.71 20.45 -25.01
CA ILE A 43 -11.23 19.10 -24.85
C ILE A 43 -12.24 19.20 -23.72
N LYS A 44 -13.52 19.01 -24.04
CA LYS A 44 -14.55 18.93 -23.01
C LYS A 44 -14.18 17.77 -22.09
N PRO A 45 -14.19 17.95 -20.76
CA PRO A 45 -13.84 16.87 -19.85
C PRO A 45 -14.77 15.67 -20.10
N PRO A 46 -14.27 14.42 -19.97
CA PRO A 46 -15.06 13.21 -20.20
C PRO A 46 -16.28 13.09 -19.28
N ILE A 47 -16.22 13.73 -18.11
CA ILE A 47 -17.29 13.83 -17.13
C ILE A 47 -17.52 15.32 -16.85
N LYS A 48 -18.78 15.78 -16.84
CA LYS A 48 -19.10 17.17 -16.52
C LYS A 48 -19.06 17.40 -14.99
N PRO A 49 -18.78 18.63 -14.53
CA PRO A 49 -18.96 18.98 -13.13
C PRO A 49 -20.38 18.63 -12.68
N TRP A 50 -20.51 18.04 -11.49
CA TRP A 50 -21.78 17.58 -10.90
C TRP A 50 -22.49 16.43 -11.63
N GLU A 51 -21.87 15.86 -12.66
CA GLU A 51 -22.38 14.63 -13.27
C GLU A 51 -22.16 13.46 -12.30
N LYS A 52 -23.19 12.63 -12.09
CA LYS A 52 -23.06 11.43 -11.27
C LYS A 52 -22.34 10.35 -12.06
N TYR A 53 -21.15 9.97 -11.61
CA TYR A 53 -20.38 8.89 -12.22
C TYR A 53 -20.26 7.68 -11.30
N SER A 54 -20.43 6.49 -11.88
CA SER A 54 -20.34 5.21 -11.18
C SER A 54 -19.70 4.18 -12.10
N PRO A 55 -18.42 3.80 -11.87
CA PRO A 55 -17.73 2.83 -12.71
C PRO A 55 -18.49 1.51 -12.87
N ALA A 56 -19.06 0.94 -11.80
CA ALA A 56 -19.80 -0.32 -11.94
C ALA A 56 -21.11 -0.17 -12.71
N GLN A 57 -21.81 0.97 -12.58
CA GLN A 57 -23.00 1.21 -13.40
C GLN A 57 -22.62 1.29 -14.87
N GLU A 58 -21.54 2.01 -15.20
CA GLU A 58 -21.07 2.13 -16.57
C GLU A 58 -20.64 0.77 -17.16
N ILE A 59 -19.97 -0.08 -16.38
CA ILE A 59 -19.68 -1.46 -16.80
C ILE A 59 -20.95 -2.27 -17.00
N ALA A 60 -21.93 -2.19 -16.11
CA ALA A 60 -23.22 -2.87 -16.27
C ALA A 60 -23.96 -2.41 -17.54
N ASP A 61 -23.89 -1.11 -17.85
CA ASP A 61 -24.49 -0.51 -19.05
C ASP A 61 -23.76 -0.97 -20.33
N ILE A 62 -22.44 -1.17 -20.29
CA ILE A 62 -21.67 -1.77 -21.40
C ILE A 62 -22.06 -3.24 -21.59
N LEU A 63 -22.18 -4.00 -20.51
CA LEU A 63 -22.49 -5.44 -20.59
C LEU A 63 -23.90 -5.72 -21.06
N SER A 64 -24.84 -4.81 -20.80
CA SER A 64 -26.21 -4.86 -21.31
C SER A 64 -26.36 -4.34 -22.74
N ALA A 65 -25.35 -3.65 -23.30
CA ALA A 65 -25.38 -3.14 -24.66
C ALA A 65 -25.25 -4.23 -25.74
N PRO A 66 -25.72 -3.97 -26.98
CA PRO A 66 -25.45 -4.80 -28.15
C PRO A 66 -23.95 -5.05 -28.35
N LYS A 67 -23.56 -6.27 -28.74
CA LYS A 67 -22.15 -6.71 -28.78
C LYS A 67 -21.26 -5.81 -29.66
N ASP A 68 -21.80 -5.31 -30.76
CA ASP A 68 -21.17 -4.41 -31.72
C ASP A 68 -20.93 -3.00 -31.17
N GLU A 69 -21.74 -2.55 -30.20
CA GLU A 69 -21.57 -1.26 -29.52
C GLU A 69 -20.59 -1.31 -28.33
N ARG A 70 -20.37 -2.49 -27.75
CA ARG A 70 -19.59 -2.65 -26.50
C ARG A 70 -18.17 -2.10 -26.62
N LEU A 71 -17.52 -2.31 -27.77
CA LEU A 71 -16.14 -1.88 -27.96
C LEU A 71 -16.02 -0.35 -27.95
N GLY A 72 -16.95 0.36 -28.61
CA GLY A 72 -17.01 1.81 -28.62
C GLY A 72 -17.29 2.37 -27.23
N ARG A 73 -18.31 1.84 -26.55
CA ARG A 73 -18.67 2.23 -25.18
C ARG A 73 -17.55 1.96 -24.18
N LEU A 74 -16.80 0.86 -24.36
CA LEU A 74 -15.64 0.53 -23.52
C LEU A 74 -14.50 1.56 -23.71
N GLY A 75 -14.31 2.09 -24.91
CA GLY A 75 -13.34 3.16 -25.16
C GLY A 75 -13.68 4.43 -24.38
N GLU A 76 -14.93 4.88 -24.44
CA GLU A 76 -15.40 6.08 -23.73
C GLU A 76 -15.36 5.90 -22.20
N ALA A 77 -15.79 4.73 -21.72
CA ALA A 77 -15.76 4.40 -20.30
C ALA A 77 -14.34 4.38 -19.72
N LYS A 78 -13.34 3.94 -20.49
CA LYS A 78 -11.93 4.01 -20.06
C LYS A 78 -11.49 5.46 -19.82
N GLU A 79 -11.83 6.37 -20.72
CA GLU A 79 -11.46 7.79 -20.59
C GLU A 79 -12.17 8.46 -19.41
N ARG A 80 -13.45 8.12 -19.18
CA ARG A 80 -14.21 8.59 -18.00
C ARG A 80 -13.63 8.02 -16.70
N LEU A 81 -13.28 6.74 -16.68
CA LEU A 81 -12.62 6.10 -15.53
C LEU A 81 -11.26 6.74 -15.23
N LYS A 82 -10.43 6.96 -16.26
CA LYS A 82 -9.13 7.67 -16.11
C LYS A 82 -9.35 9.06 -15.48
N PHE A 83 -10.32 9.82 -15.97
CA PHE A 83 -10.63 11.16 -15.45
C PHE A 83 -11.12 11.12 -13.99
N PHE A 84 -12.02 10.19 -13.66
CA PHE A 84 -12.52 10.00 -12.29
C PHE A 84 -11.40 9.59 -11.33
N MET A 85 -10.56 8.62 -11.70
CA MET A 85 -9.45 8.16 -10.86
C MET A 85 -8.41 9.26 -10.62
N ASN A 86 -8.13 10.08 -11.64
CA ASN A 86 -7.29 11.28 -11.46
C ASN A 86 -7.92 12.25 -10.45
N GLY A 87 -9.24 12.43 -10.50
CA GLY A 87 -9.98 13.20 -9.51
C GLY A 87 -9.83 12.69 -8.09
N MET A 88 -9.88 11.38 -7.88
CA MET A 88 -9.68 10.77 -6.56
C MET A 88 -8.28 11.09 -6.01
N VAL A 89 -7.24 10.88 -6.83
CA VAL A 89 -5.84 11.16 -6.43
C VAL A 89 -5.64 12.63 -6.09
N LYS A 90 -6.18 13.54 -6.91
CA LYS A 90 -6.09 14.99 -6.68
C LYS A 90 -6.88 15.44 -5.44
N THR A 91 -8.04 14.83 -5.18
CA THR A 91 -8.84 15.10 -3.99
C THR A 91 -8.11 14.67 -2.72
N GLU A 92 -7.43 13.52 -2.76
CA GLU A 92 -6.65 13.01 -1.63
C GLU A 92 -5.44 13.90 -1.34
N ASP A 93 -4.66 14.29 -2.35
CA ASP A 93 -3.56 15.25 -2.18
C ASP A 93 -4.06 16.60 -1.62
N PHE A 94 -5.18 17.11 -2.14
CA PHE A 94 -5.83 18.30 -1.62
C PHE A 94 -6.23 18.18 -0.14
N LEU A 95 -6.82 17.04 0.24
CA LEU A 95 -7.20 16.77 1.63
C LEU A 95 -5.99 16.72 2.56
N VAL A 96 -4.95 15.99 2.17
CA VAL A 96 -3.70 15.87 2.95
C VAL A 96 -3.09 17.24 3.17
N ARG A 97 -2.99 18.07 2.12
CA ARG A 97 -2.49 19.44 2.25
C ARG A 97 -3.35 20.30 3.16
N THR A 98 -4.68 20.20 3.04
CA THR A 98 -5.60 20.95 3.89
C THR A 98 -5.45 20.56 5.36
N ILE A 99 -5.23 19.27 5.63
CA ILE A 99 -4.96 18.72 6.96
C ILE A 99 -3.59 19.19 7.50
N GLU A 100 -2.55 19.21 6.67
CA GLU A 100 -1.24 19.74 7.03
C GLU A 100 -1.29 21.23 7.37
N GLU A 101 -2.06 22.02 6.60
CA GLU A 101 -2.21 23.47 6.79
C GLU A 101 -3.15 23.85 7.95
N THR A 102 -4.22 23.07 8.16
CA THR A 102 -5.27 23.32 9.16
C THR A 102 -5.68 22.03 9.90
N PRO A 103 -4.80 21.47 10.76
CA PRO A 103 -5.00 20.15 11.34
C PRO A 103 -6.23 20.03 12.25
N ASP A 104 -6.59 21.11 12.95
CA ASP A 104 -7.71 21.10 13.89
C ASP A 104 -9.04 21.53 13.23
N GLN A 105 -9.09 21.54 11.89
CA GLN A 105 -10.31 21.82 11.16
C GLN A 105 -11.37 20.74 11.44
N ALA A 106 -12.61 21.19 11.63
CA ALA A 106 -13.74 20.29 11.86
C ALA A 106 -13.94 19.31 10.70
N VAL A 107 -14.24 18.05 11.05
CA VAL A 107 -14.37 16.91 10.13
C VAL A 107 -15.44 17.17 9.05
N ASP A 108 -16.54 17.80 9.42
CA ASP A 108 -17.63 18.15 8.50
C ASP A 108 -17.19 19.17 7.44
N VAL A 109 -16.37 20.16 7.83
CA VAL A 109 -15.80 21.15 6.92
C VAL A 109 -14.80 20.52 5.95
N LEU A 110 -13.91 19.64 6.45
CA LEU A 110 -12.97 18.90 5.61
C LEU A 110 -13.71 18.00 4.59
N ALA A 111 -14.74 17.28 5.03
CA ALA A 111 -15.55 16.44 4.16
C ALA A 111 -16.30 17.28 3.10
N ALA A 112 -16.84 18.44 3.48
CA ALA A 112 -17.48 19.36 2.52
C ALA A 112 -16.51 19.83 1.43
N LYS A 113 -15.30 20.27 1.81
CA LYS A 113 -14.26 20.69 0.85
C LYS A 113 -13.86 19.57 -0.11
N ALA A 114 -13.67 18.35 0.39
CA ALA A 114 -13.32 17.20 -0.44
C ALA A 114 -14.44 16.84 -1.42
N ARG A 115 -15.70 16.88 -0.99
CA ARG A 115 -16.85 16.65 -1.89
C ARG A 115 -16.92 17.71 -2.98
N GLU A 116 -16.78 18.98 -2.62
CA GLU A 116 -16.76 20.10 -3.58
C GLU A 116 -15.67 19.91 -4.65
N TYR A 117 -14.47 19.53 -4.23
CA TYR A 117 -13.37 19.25 -5.14
C TYR A 117 -13.67 18.06 -6.06
N MET A 118 -14.21 16.98 -5.50
CA MET A 118 -14.48 15.74 -6.24
C MET A 118 -15.66 15.86 -7.21
N HIS A 119 -16.58 16.83 -7.02
CA HIS A 119 -17.66 17.10 -7.97
C HIS A 119 -17.16 17.52 -9.37
N ILE A 120 -15.96 18.10 -9.47
CA ILE A 120 -15.32 18.41 -10.76
C ILE A 120 -15.05 17.14 -11.58
N TYR A 121 -14.90 15.99 -10.91
CA TYR A 121 -14.48 14.72 -11.48
C TYR A 121 -15.58 13.67 -11.54
N GLY A 122 -16.84 14.06 -11.35
CA GLY A 122 -17.98 13.13 -11.35
C GLY A 122 -18.31 12.52 -9.99
N GLY A 123 -17.79 13.11 -8.91
CA GLY A 123 -17.87 12.59 -7.54
C GLY A 123 -19.23 12.67 -6.86
N ASP A 124 -20.30 13.08 -7.55
CA ASP A 124 -21.64 13.20 -6.96
C ASP A 124 -22.32 11.82 -6.81
N ASN A 125 -21.71 10.94 -6.00
CA ASN A 125 -22.21 9.60 -5.73
C ASN A 125 -22.17 9.35 -4.21
N SER A 126 -23.26 8.79 -3.67
CA SER A 126 -23.41 8.48 -2.24
C SER A 126 -22.33 7.54 -1.72
N VAL A 127 -21.86 6.62 -2.56
CA VAL A 127 -20.80 5.67 -2.21
C VAL A 127 -19.48 6.41 -1.95
N LEU A 128 -19.11 7.34 -2.83
CA LEU A 128 -17.89 8.12 -2.68
C LEU A 128 -18.01 9.14 -1.54
N THR A 129 -19.18 9.75 -1.39
CA THR A 129 -19.49 10.65 -0.27
C THR A 129 -19.27 9.94 1.06
N HIS A 130 -19.83 8.75 1.23
CA HIS A 130 -19.66 7.93 2.42
C HIS A 130 -18.19 7.54 2.66
N TYR A 131 -17.43 7.27 1.59
CA TYR A 131 -16.00 7.00 1.69
C TYR A 131 -15.21 8.20 2.20
N ILE A 132 -15.41 9.38 1.60
CA ILE A 132 -14.77 10.63 2.03
C ILE A 132 -15.10 10.89 3.50
N GLU A 133 -16.37 10.78 3.89
CA GLU A 133 -16.81 10.99 5.27
C GLU A 133 -16.13 10.03 6.24
N LYS A 134 -15.98 8.74 5.90
CA LYS A 134 -15.23 7.78 6.72
C LYS A 134 -13.74 8.12 6.81
N CYS A 135 -13.09 8.51 5.71
CA CYS A 135 -11.68 8.89 5.71
C CYS A 135 -11.41 10.08 6.62
N VAL A 136 -12.24 11.13 6.50
CA VAL A 136 -12.09 12.34 7.32
C VAL A 136 -12.49 12.08 8.77
N ALA A 137 -13.46 11.21 9.04
CA ALA A 137 -13.80 10.78 10.41
C ALA A 137 -12.62 10.04 11.08
N ALA A 138 -12.02 9.06 10.39
CA ALA A 138 -10.85 8.34 10.90
C ALA A 138 -9.67 9.30 11.18
N TYR A 139 -9.47 10.29 10.31
CA TYR A 139 -8.52 11.37 10.54
C TYR A 139 -8.84 12.14 11.83
N GLY A 140 -10.07 12.59 12.00
CA GLY A 140 -10.49 13.37 13.18
C GLY A 140 -10.35 12.58 14.48
N GLU A 141 -10.71 11.30 14.47
CA GLU A 141 -10.51 10.39 15.61
C GLU A 141 -9.04 10.28 16.00
N ARG A 142 -8.15 10.07 15.01
CA ARG A 142 -6.70 9.99 15.24
C ARG A 142 -6.13 11.30 15.75
N ARG A 143 -6.50 12.44 15.16
CA ARG A 143 -6.06 13.76 15.61
C ARG A 143 -6.47 14.03 17.06
N LEU A 144 -7.72 13.70 17.40
CA LEU A 144 -8.22 13.85 18.76
C LEU A 144 -7.47 12.96 19.76
N ALA A 145 -7.15 11.72 19.39
CA ALA A 145 -6.34 10.82 20.22
C ALA A 145 -4.94 11.41 20.49
N ILE A 146 -4.28 11.93 19.45
CA ILE A 146 -2.98 12.61 19.58
C ILE A 146 -3.07 13.79 20.55
N LEU A 147 -4.06 14.67 20.36
CA LEU A 147 -4.24 15.83 21.22
C LEU A 147 -4.46 15.45 22.69
N LYS A 148 -5.29 14.43 22.95
CA LYS A 148 -5.53 13.93 24.31
C LYS A 148 -4.25 13.39 24.97
N VAL A 149 -3.42 12.67 24.22
CA VAL A 149 -2.15 12.12 24.74
C VAL A 149 -1.15 13.24 25.03
N LEU A 150 -1.08 14.27 24.16
CA LEU A 150 -0.21 15.43 24.39
C LEU A 150 -0.67 16.28 25.59
N GLU A 151 -1.98 16.39 25.82
CA GLU A 151 -2.52 17.03 27.02
C GLU A 151 -2.20 16.22 28.29
N LYS A 152 -2.32 14.88 28.22
CA LYS A 152 -1.99 13.96 29.31
C LYS A 152 -0.50 13.98 29.68
N TYR A 153 0.38 14.13 28.69
CA TYR A 153 1.84 14.16 28.87
C TYR A 153 2.46 15.43 28.25
N PRO A 154 2.48 16.55 29.00
CA PRO A 154 2.90 17.85 28.45
C PRO A 154 4.42 17.99 28.25
N ASP A 155 5.22 17.13 28.89
CA ASP A 155 6.67 17.08 28.74
C ASP A 155 7.07 15.88 27.88
N LYS A 156 8.13 16.05 27.08
CA LYS A 156 8.63 15.02 26.17
C LYS A 156 9.06 13.73 26.88
N ASN A 157 9.65 13.82 28.08
CA ASN A 157 10.10 12.65 28.82
C ASN A 157 8.91 11.87 29.40
N ALA A 158 7.92 12.58 29.95
CA ALA A 158 6.65 12.02 30.37
C ALA A 158 5.88 11.39 29.21
N LEU A 159 5.92 12.00 28.02
CA LEU A 159 5.32 11.41 26.81
C LEU A 159 6.02 10.10 26.44
N PHE A 160 7.35 10.07 26.42
CA PHE A 160 8.11 8.85 26.15
C PHE A 160 7.78 7.74 27.17
N GLU A 161 7.74 8.09 28.45
CA GLU A 161 7.37 7.16 29.51
C GLU A 161 5.91 6.68 29.39
N GLY A 162 5.00 7.57 29.05
CA GLY A 162 3.59 7.23 28.80
C GLY A 162 3.41 6.30 27.59
N LEU A 163 4.22 6.46 26.55
CA LEU A 163 4.17 5.63 25.34
C LEU A 163 4.84 4.26 25.53
N PHE A 164 5.93 4.18 26.30
CA PHE A 164 6.80 2.99 26.34
C PHE A 164 7.00 2.38 27.73
N GLY A 165 6.52 3.01 28.80
CA GLY A 165 6.50 2.47 30.17
C GLY A 165 7.80 2.65 30.95
N LYS A 166 8.77 3.41 30.41
CA LYS A 166 10.04 3.73 31.05
C LYS A 166 10.48 5.13 30.65
N SER A 167 11.06 5.89 31.57
CA SER A 167 11.70 7.17 31.25
C SER A 167 12.90 6.97 30.29
N PRO A 168 13.15 7.92 29.37
CA PRO A 168 14.28 7.83 28.45
C PRO A 168 15.61 7.95 29.20
N ASN A 169 16.62 7.16 28.81
CA ASN A 169 17.97 7.25 29.34
C ASN A 169 18.74 8.45 28.76
N GLY A 170 18.42 8.86 27.53
CA GLY A 170 19.08 9.94 26.80
C GLY A 170 18.16 11.09 26.40
N ASN A 171 18.69 12.03 25.63
CA ASN A 171 17.88 13.11 25.07
C ASN A 171 16.97 12.58 23.97
N ILE A 172 15.74 13.08 23.97
CA ILE A 172 14.75 12.83 22.94
C ILE A 172 14.23 14.14 22.35
N GLU A 173 13.79 14.09 21.10
CA GLU A 173 13.03 15.14 20.43
C GLU A 173 11.64 14.60 20.07
N VAL A 174 10.64 15.47 20.12
CA VAL A 174 9.26 15.12 19.75
C VAL A 174 8.81 16.07 18.65
N GLU A 175 8.35 15.50 17.55
CA GLU A 175 7.72 16.22 16.44
C GLU A 175 6.30 15.68 16.25
N VAL A 176 5.31 16.55 16.05
CA VAL A 176 3.91 16.15 15.96
C VAL A 176 3.36 16.57 14.60
N SER A 177 2.88 15.60 13.81
CA SER A 177 2.09 15.85 12.61
C SER A 177 0.60 15.75 12.94
N PRO A 178 -0.29 16.08 11.98
CA PRO A 178 -1.73 15.94 12.20
C PRO A 178 -2.17 14.51 12.56
N ILE A 179 -1.42 13.48 12.14
CA ILE A 179 -1.78 12.06 12.29
C ILE A 179 -0.71 11.20 12.98
N THR A 180 0.45 11.76 13.32
CA THR A 180 1.58 11.00 13.88
C THR A 180 2.28 11.78 14.99
N ILE A 181 2.72 11.07 16.04
CA ILE A 181 3.70 11.56 17.01
C ILE A 181 5.05 10.93 16.67
N GLY A 182 6.03 11.76 16.32
CA GLY A 182 7.41 11.38 16.06
C GLY A 182 8.25 11.53 17.32
N VAL A 183 8.98 10.49 17.68
CA VAL A 183 9.92 10.47 18.81
C VAL A 183 11.30 10.14 18.27
N ALA A 184 12.18 11.13 18.24
CA ALA A 184 13.58 10.95 17.84
C ALA A 184 14.44 10.66 19.08
N CYS A 185 15.06 9.49 19.11
CA CYS A 185 15.91 9.01 20.18
C CYS A 185 17.37 9.20 19.81
N HIS A 186 18.11 9.98 20.62
CA HIS A 186 19.55 10.18 20.45
C HIS A 186 20.39 9.13 21.19
N ASN A 187 19.76 8.30 22.02
CA ASN A 187 20.36 7.15 22.67
C ASN A 187 19.91 5.86 21.98
N THR A 188 20.87 5.01 21.63
CA THR A 188 20.63 3.75 20.91
C THR A 188 19.79 2.75 21.70
N GLU A 189 19.95 2.68 23.02
CA GLU A 189 19.17 1.77 23.87
C GLU A 189 17.71 2.20 23.96
N ASP A 190 17.45 3.50 24.10
CA ASP A 190 16.08 4.04 24.10
C ASP A 190 15.38 3.77 22.77
N PHE A 191 16.10 3.98 21.66
CA PHE A 191 15.58 3.66 20.33
C PHE A 191 15.31 2.16 20.16
N ALA A 192 16.27 1.30 20.52
CA ALA A 192 16.13 -0.15 20.40
C ALA A 192 15.01 -0.72 21.29
N TYR A 193 14.83 -0.16 22.48
CA TYR A 193 13.73 -0.48 23.38
C TYR A 193 12.38 -0.08 22.78
N ALA A 194 12.26 1.17 22.33
CA ALA A 194 11.04 1.71 21.75
C ALA A 194 10.63 0.93 20.49
N VAL A 195 11.59 0.62 19.61
CA VAL A 195 11.36 -0.17 18.39
C VAL A 195 11.05 -1.63 18.70
N GLY A 196 11.77 -2.23 19.66
CA GLY A 196 11.65 -3.66 19.98
C GLY A 196 10.29 -4.06 20.54
N GLY A 197 9.57 -3.11 21.14
CA GLY A 197 8.19 -3.31 21.58
C GLY A 197 8.07 -4.26 22.76
N SER A 198 9.06 -4.34 23.66
CA SER A 198 8.99 -5.21 24.85
C SER A 198 7.89 -4.80 25.84
N TYR A 199 7.38 -3.56 25.71
CA TYR A 199 6.20 -3.05 26.42
C TYR A 199 4.87 -3.44 25.74
N SER A 200 4.89 -3.92 24.50
CA SER A 200 3.68 -4.32 23.75
C SER A 200 3.33 -5.78 24.04
N SER A 201 2.05 -6.10 23.84
CA SER A 201 1.55 -7.48 23.86
C SER A 201 2.18 -8.38 22.78
N ARG A 202 2.83 -7.79 21.77
CA ARG A 202 3.38 -8.45 20.59
C ARG A 202 4.78 -7.92 20.25
N PRO A 203 5.80 -8.20 21.08
CA PRO A 203 7.17 -7.82 20.79
C PRO A 203 7.66 -8.47 19.50
N ILE A 204 8.51 -7.77 18.76
CA ILE A 204 9.05 -8.28 17.49
C ILE A 204 10.46 -8.83 17.75
N GLU A 205 10.59 -10.15 17.68
CA GLU A 205 11.85 -10.85 17.93
C GLU A 205 12.97 -10.35 17.00
N GLY A 206 14.15 -10.10 17.58
CA GLY A 206 15.34 -9.64 16.86
C GLY A 206 15.32 -8.17 16.41
N LEU A 207 14.19 -7.48 16.48
CA LEU A 207 14.08 -6.11 15.98
C LEU A 207 14.87 -5.11 16.84
N ALA A 208 14.87 -5.28 18.16
CA ALA A 208 15.69 -4.48 19.07
C ALA A 208 17.19 -4.59 18.73
N ALA A 209 17.66 -5.80 18.38
CA ALA A 209 19.05 -6.03 18.00
C ALA A 209 19.40 -5.35 16.65
N LEU A 210 18.46 -5.36 15.69
CA LEU A 210 18.62 -4.65 14.41
C LEU A 210 18.61 -3.12 14.59
N ALA A 211 17.80 -2.60 15.50
CA ALA A 211 17.80 -1.19 15.86
C ALA A 211 19.12 -0.81 16.55
N ALA A 212 19.61 -1.64 17.49
CA ALA A 212 20.87 -1.42 18.18
C ALA A 212 22.09 -1.46 17.25
N SER A 213 22.04 -2.24 16.16
CA SER A 213 23.11 -2.30 15.15
C SER A 213 23.06 -1.15 14.13
N GLY A 214 22.02 -0.31 14.16
CA GLY A 214 21.79 0.75 13.17
C GLY A 214 21.23 0.26 11.83
N ALA A 215 20.82 -1.01 11.73
CA ALA A 215 20.16 -1.54 10.53
C ALA A 215 18.73 -0.99 10.36
N VAL A 216 18.12 -0.53 11.45
CA VAL A 216 16.84 0.19 11.49
C VAL A 216 17.12 1.58 12.03
N THR A 217 16.57 2.61 11.40
CA THR A 217 16.73 4.02 11.83
C THR A 217 15.41 4.75 11.99
N GLY A 218 14.30 4.11 11.62
CA GLY A 218 12.93 4.59 11.76
C GLY A 218 11.95 3.44 11.82
N ARG A 219 10.83 3.65 12.51
CA ARG A 219 9.68 2.76 12.45
C ARG A 219 8.40 3.41 12.95
N LEU A 220 7.31 3.29 12.19
CA LEU A 220 5.95 3.43 12.69
C LEU A 220 5.57 2.22 13.54
N LEU A 221 5.21 2.50 14.79
CA LEU A 221 4.90 1.48 15.77
C LEU A 221 3.47 0.97 15.59
N PRO A 222 3.28 -0.36 15.49
CA PRO A 222 1.94 -0.92 15.40
C PRO A 222 1.16 -0.77 16.71
N GLU A 223 1.85 -0.70 17.85
CA GLU A 223 1.27 -0.57 19.19
C GLU A 223 2.19 0.26 20.09
N CYS A 224 1.59 0.95 21.05
CA CYS A 224 2.24 1.54 22.22
C CYS A 224 1.33 1.38 23.44
N LEU A 225 1.75 1.87 24.61
CA LEU A 225 0.94 1.78 25.83
C LEU A 225 -0.31 2.68 25.81
N GLU A 226 -0.41 3.62 24.86
CA GLU A 226 -1.62 4.40 24.58
C GLU A 226 -2.39 3.74 23.43
N PRO A 227 -3.46 2.96 23.70
CA PRO A 227 -4.10 2.10 22.69
C PRO A 227 -4.72 2.88 21.53
N ASP A 228 -5.19 4.10 21.81
CA ASP A 228 -5.80 5.00 20.83
C ASP A 228 -4.78 5.54 19.80
N LEU A 229 -3.47 5.31 20.03
CA LEU A 229 -2.38 5.68 19.13
C LEU A 229 -1.86 4.49 18.29
N LYS A 230 -2.65 3.44 18.11
CA LYS A 230 -2.31 2.32 17.20
C LYS A 230 -1.90 2.86 15.81
N ASN A 231 -0.70 2.51 15.34
CA ASN A 231 -0.13 3.00 14.08
C ASN A 231 -0.04 4.53 13.96
N ALA A 232 0.15 5.25 15.07
CA ALA A 232 0.26 6.71 15.09
C ALA A 232 1.52 7.23 15.79
N VAL A 233 2.42 6.35 16.24
CA VAL A 233 3.69 6.73 16.86
C VAL A 233 4.85 6.26 15.99
N ALA A 234 5.69 7.18 15.55
CA ALA A 234 6.91 6.88 14.82
C ALA A 234 8.12 7.11 15.73
N VAL A 235 9.05 6.15 15.77
CA VAL A 235 10.31 6.27 16.49
C VAL A 235 11.47 6.31 15.51
N MET A 236 12.45 7.18 15.76
CA MET A 236 13.55 7.43 14.82
C MET A 236 14.88 7.60 15.56
N SER A 237 15.98 7.33 14.87
CA SER A 237 17.33 7.59 15.37
C SER A 237 18.28 8.00 14.24
N GLY A 238 19.41 8.61 14.63
CA GLY A 238 20.48 9.01 13.71
C GLY A 238 20.73 10.51 13.71
N SER A 239 21.40 11.00 12.65
CA SER A 239 21.66 12.44 12.49
C SER A 239 20.37 13.25 12.31
N GLN A 240 20.40 14.56 12.56
CA GLN A 240 19.23 15.43 12.35
C GLN A 240 18.65 15.32 10.93
N LYS A 241 19.52 15.18 9.92
CA LYS A 241 19.09 14.96 8.54
C LYS A 241 18.36 13.62 8.40
N ALA A 242 18.92 12.55 8.97
CA ALA A 242 18.31 11.23 8.93
C ALA A 242 16.95 11.21 9.63
N ILE A 243 16.82 11.87 10.78
CA ILE A 243 15.55 12.02 11.51
C ILE A 243 14.51 12.73 10.65
N LYS A 244 14.86 13.87 10.02
CA LYS A 244 13.94 14.61 9.15
C LYS A 244 13.51 13.80 7.92
N ASP A 245 14.45 13.13 7.26
CA ASP A 245 14.14 12.28 6.13
C ASP A 245 13.19 11.15 6.59
N MET A 246 13.51 10.51 7.72
CA MET A 246 12.73 9.39 8.24
C MET A 246 11.33 9.81 8.66
N TRP A 247 11.17 11.03 9.19
CA TRP A 247 9.87 11.58 9.53
C TRP A 247 8.92 11.65 8.33
N VAL A 248 9.43 12.05 7.15
CA VAL A 248 8.63 12.04 5.91
C VAL A 248 8.21 10.62 5.54
N HIS A 249 9.13 9.67 5.65
CA HIS A 249 8.90 8.25 5.34
C HIS A 249 7.86 7.62 6.26
N GLU A 250 7.99 7.78 7.58
CA GLU A 250 7.06 7.20 8.56
C GLU A 250 5.66 7.85 8.51
N ASN A 251 5.56 9.13 8.15
CA ASN A 251 4.25 9.76 7.93
C ASN A 251 3.51 9.17 6.73
N VAL A 252 4.21 8.70 5.69
CA VAL A 252 3.56 7.98 4.58
C VAL A 252 2.97 6.66 5.06
N HIS A 253 3.69 5.92 5.90
CA HIS A 253 3.18 4.70 6.53
C HIS A 253 1.94 4.99 7.40
N ALA A 254 1.97 6.07 8.19
CA ALA A 254 0.86 6.45 9.07
C ALA A 254 -0.41 6.82 8.30
N LEU A 255 -0.25 7.59 7.22
CA LEU A 255 -1.35 7.97 6.33
C LEU A 255 -1.95 6.73 5.65
N ARG A 256 -1.11 5.84 5.12
CA ARG A 256 -1.57 4.60 4.52
C ARG A 256 -2.29 3.70 5.52
N SER A 257 -1.79 3.61 6.76
CA SER A 257 -2.46 2.85 7.82
C SER A 257 -3.88 3.37 8.08
N LEU A 258 -4.07 4.69 8.03
CA LEU A 258 -5.37 5.33 8.15
C LEU A 258 -6.29 5.01 6.95
N GLU A 259 -5.76 5.08 5.72
CA GLU A 259 -6.51 4.73 4.51
C GLU A 259 -7.01 3.27 4.56
N LEU A 260 -6.13 2.36 5.01
CA LEU A 260 -6.44 0.94 5.13
C LEU A 260 -7.48 0.67 6.22
N SER A 261 -7.46 1.39 7.35
CA SER A 261 -8.47 1.21 8.41
C SER A 261 -9.89 1.60 7.99
N VAL A 262 -10.02 2.41 6.94
CA VAL A 262 -11.31 2.84 6.39
C VAL A 262 -11.85 1.88 5.32
N GLY A 263 -10.96 1.22 4.59
CA GLY A 263 -11.34 0.12 3.70
C GLY A 263 -11.69 -1.13 4.49
N ASP A 264 -12.50 -2.04 3.93
CA ASP A 264 -12.57 -3.44 4.41
C ASP A 264 -11.26 -4.21 4.10
N ILE A 265 -10.15 -3.50 4.09
CA ILE A 265 -8.80 -3.98 3.89
C ILE A 265 -8.18 -3.91 5.26
N GLN A 266 -8.31 -4.99 6.04
CA GLN A 266 -7.75 -5.09 7.38
C GLN A 266 -6.34 -4.47 7.41
N PRO A 267 -6.09 -3.45 8.27
CA PRO A 267 -4.76 -2.89 8.47
C PRO A 267 -3.83 -4.04 8.75
N ILE A 268 -2.75 -4.11 7.99
CA ILE A 268 -1.91 -5.29 8.09
C ILE A 268 -1.11 -5.15 9.38
N GLU A 269 -1.37 -6.04 10.32
CA GLU A 269 -0.53 -6.16 11.49
C GLU A 269 0.85 -6.63 11.00
N TYR A 270 1.84 -5.73 11.03
CA TYR A 270 3.26 -5.99 10.73
C TYR A 270 3.93 -6.94 11.74
N ALA A 271 3.14 -7.74 12.44
CA ALA A 271 3.54 -8.63 13.50
C ALA A 271 3.53 -10.08 12.99
N GLY A 272 4.73 -10.63 12.82
CA GLY A 272 4.94 -12.05 12.65
C GLY A 272 4.78 -12.51 11.21
N THR A 273 5.76 -13.28 10.75
CA THR A 273 5.71 -14.07 9.52
C THR A 273 4.34 -14.74 9.41
N LEU A 274 3.48 -14.28 8.49
CA LEU A 274 2.37 -15.11 8.05
C LEU A 274 3.00 -16.44 7.63
N ASP A 275 2.54 -17.55 8.20
CA ASP A 275 3.15 -18.84 7.93
C ASP A 275 2.80 -19.25 6.50
N LEU A 276 3.69 -18.93 5.57
CA LEU A 276 3.58 -19.26 4.15
C LEU A 276 4.05 -20.67 3.84
N THR A 277 4.42 -21.41 4.87
CA THR A 277 4.79 -22.82 4.75
C THR A 277 3.60 -23.56 4.18
N PRO A 278 3.77 -24.23 3.02
CA PRO A 278 2.72 -25.09 2.52
C PRO A 278 2.34 -26.11 3.60
N PRO A 279 1.04 -26.38 3.80
CA PRO A 279 0.63 -27.38 4.76
C PRO A 279 1.26 -28.72 4.40
N LYS A 280 1.58 -29.55 5.39
CA LYS A 280 2.29 -30.83 5.14
C LYS A 280 1.56 -31.68 4.10
N GLU A 281 0.23 -31.66 4.13
CA GLU A 281 -0.67 -32.33 3.22
C GLU A 281 -0.44 -31.92 1.76
N PHE A 282 -0.09 -30.65 1.50
CA PHE A 282 0.24 -30.17 0.15
C PHE A 282 1.43 -30.95 -0.42
N PHE A 283 2.51 -31.08 0.35
CA PHE A 283 3.71 -31.80 -0.09
C PHE A 283 3.47 -33.30 -0.24
N GLU A 284 2.68 -33.90 0.66
CA GLU A 284 2.29 -35.31 0.58
C GLU A 284 1.44 -35.61 -0.66
N GLU A 285 0.58 -34.68 -1.08
CA GLU A 285 -0.26 -34.80 -2.27
C GLU A 285 0.58 -34.68 -3.54
N ILE A 286 1.33 -33.57 -3.69
CA ILE A 286 2.12 -33.32 -4.90
C ILE A 286 3.27 -34.33 -5.05
N GLY A 287 3.82 -34.84 -3.96
CA GLY A 287 4.91 -35.82 -3.98
C GLY A 287 4.54 -37.13 -4.67
N LYS A 288 3.25 -37.45 -4.74
CA LYS A 288 2.72 -38.66 -5.41
C LYS A 288 2.36 -38.41 -6.88
N MET A 289 2.39 -37.16 -7.34
CA MET A 289 1.99 -36.80 -8.69
C MET A 289 3.10 -37.12 -9.71
N PRO A 290 2.75 -37.30 -11.00
CA PRO A 290 3.72 -37.28 -12.10
C PRO A 290 4.56 -35.99 -12.07
N MET A 291 5.82 -36.07 -12.50
CA MET A 291 6.77 -34.96 -12.35
C MET A 291 6.28 -33.65 -12.99
N GLU A 292 5.67 -33.71 -14.18
CA GLU A 292 5.12 -32.54 -14.87
C GLU A 292 4.00 -31.87 -14.07
N GLU A 293 3.11 -32.68 -13.46
CA GLU A 293 2.02 -32.16 -12.63
C GLU A 293 2.56 -31.60 -11.31
N PHE A 294 3.57 -32.26 -10.71
CA PHE A 294 4.28 -31.79 -9.54
C PHE A 294 4.86 -30.40 -9.78
N GLU A 295 5.62 -30.21 -10.87
CA GLU A 295 6.22 -28.92 -11.22
C GLU A 295 5.13 -27.85 -11.41
N ARG A 296 4.12 -28.13 -12.23
CA ARG A 296 3.03 -27.19 -12.52
C ARG A 296 2.28 -26.75 -11.25
N ARG A 297 1.91 -27.70 -10.38
CA ARG A 297 1.18 -27.42 -9.13
C ARG A 297 2.04 -26.64 -8.15
N THR A 298 3.32 -26.99 -8.03
CA THR A 298 4.27 -26.32 -7.14
C THR A 298 4.51 -24.88 -7.59
N THR A 299 4.75 -24.65 -8.89
CA THR A 299 4.89 -23.31 -9.46
C THR A 299 3.63 -22.48 -9.24
N ARG A 300 2.45 -23.05 -9.50
CA ARG A 300 1.18 -22.35 -9.29
C ARG A 300 0.97 -21.99 -7.84
N TYR A 301 1.18 -22.92 -6.91
CA TYR A 301 1.02 -22.65 -5.47
C TYR A 301 1.92 -21.50 -5.03
N PHE A 302 3.22 -21.56 -5.33
CA PHE A 302 4.14 -20.51 -4.92
C PHE A 302 3.88 -19.18 -5.62
N THR A 303 3.42 -19.19 -6.88
CA THR A 303 3.05 -17.95 -7.60
C THR A 303 1.77 -17.34 -7.03
N ASP A 304 0.72 -18.13 -6.83
CA ASP A 304 -0.56 -17.70 -6.27
C ASP A 304 -0.36 -17.22 -4.82
N ALA A 305 0.45 -17.92 -4.04
CA ALA A 305 0.90 -17.47 -2.73
C ALA A 305 1.57 -16.10 -2.85
N ARG A 306 2.69 -16.01 -3.59
CA ARG A 306 3.43 -14.75 -3.78
C ARG A 306 2.50 -13.59 -4.16
N ASP A 307 1.60 -13.78 -5.13
CA ASP A 307 0.70 -12.74 -5.65
C ASP A 307 -0.46 -12.40 -4.70
N GLY A 308 -0.88 -13.35 -3.87
CA GLY A 308 -1.90 -13.15 -2.84
C GLY A 308 -1.37 -12.47 -1.57
N PHE A 309 -0.04 -12.34 -1.39
CA PHE A 309 0.53 -12.10 -0.06
C PHE A 309 1.00 -10.69 0.30
N PHE A 310 1.04 -10.54 1.63
CA PHE A 310 1.57 -9.47 2.46
C PHE A 310 2.94 -8.92 2.05
N MET A 311 3.86 -9.76 1.55
CA MET A 311 5.21 -9.29 1.17
C MET A 311 5.16 -8.19 0.12
N TYR A 312 4.25 -8.31 -0.83
CA TYR A 312 4.05 -7.27 -1.82
C TYR A 312 3.48 -6.00 -1.23
N ARG A 313 2.68 -6.09 -0.16
CA ARG A 313 2.20 -4.90 0.52
C ARG A 313 3.27 -4.21 1.34
N GLY A 314 4.17 -4.97 1.99
CA GLY A 314 5.33 -4.43 2.70
C GLY A 314 6.32 -3.79 1.74
N ALA A 315 6.74 -4.51 0.70
CA ALA A 315 7.63 -3.95 -0.32
C ALA A 315 7.01 -2.76 -1.06
N GLN A 316 5.71 -2.82 -1.34
CA GLN A 316 4.95 -1.67 -1.86
C GLN A 316 4.93 -0.50 -0.88
N ASP A 317 4.76 -0.77 0.43
CA ASP A 317 4.76 0.28 1.45
C ASP A 317 6.07 1.03 1.46
N GLU A 318 7.15 0.28 1.59
CA GLU A 318 8.51 0.79 1.61
C GLU A 318 8.84 1.52 0.31
N LEU A 319 8.49 0.93 -0.84
CA LEU A 319 8.75 1.55 -2.14
C LEU A 319 8.05 2.90 -2.27
N LEU A 320 6.79 3.00 -1.83
CA LEU A 320 6.04 4.26 -1.89
C LEU A 320 6.52 5.27 -0.84
N ALA A 321 6.84 4.84 0.37
CA ALA A 321 7.36 5.72 1.42
C ALA A 321 8.74 6.29 1.03
N TYR A 322 9.65 5.45 0.53
CA TYR A 322 10.94 5.91 0.01
C TYR A 322 10.80 6.73 -1.27
N LEU A 323 9.83 6.46 -2.14
CA LEU A 323 9.56 7.28 -3.32
C LEU A 323 9.25 8.72 -2.92
N VAL A 324 8.36 8.91 -1.93
CA VAL A 324 7.99 10.25 -1.43
C VAL A 324 9.15 10.90 -0.66
N GLN A 325 9.90 10.13 0.13
CA GLN A 325 11.04 10.64 0.90
C GLN A 325 12.20 11.08 -0.02
N LYS A 326 12.59 10.23 -0.97
CA LYS A 326 13.79 10.44 -1.79
C LYS A 326 13.51 11.22 -3.07
N ASN A 327 12.26 11.28 -3.51
CA ASN A 327 11.87 11.79 -4.82
C ASN A 327 12.63 11.09 -5.97
N ASP A 328 12.96 9.80 -5.76
CA ASP A 328 13.79 8.99 -6.65
C ASP A 328 13.34 7.51 -6.59
N PRO A 329 12.71 7.00 -7.66
CA PRO A 329 12.27 5.61 -7.76
C PRO A 329 13.40 4.57 -7.65
N GLU A 330 14.60 4.86 -8.18
CA GLU A 330 15.73 3.92 -8.14
C GLU A 330 16.28 3.81 -6.72
N LEU A 331 16.45 4.93 -6.03
CA LEU A 331 16.85 4.92 -4.62
C LEU A 331 15.81 4.22 -3.75
N ALA A 332 14.51 4.43 -4.02
CA ALA A 332 13.45 3.73 -3.30
C ALA A 332 13.57 2.21 -3.45
N TYR A 333 13.85 1.72 -4.66
CA TYR A 333 14.11 0.30 -4.90
C TYR A 333 15.31 -0.24 -4.13
N VAL A 334 16.43 0.46 -4.13
CA VAL A 334 17.64 0.06 -3.37
C VAL A 334 17.30 -0.13 -1.89
N HIS A 335 16.50 0.77 -1.32
CA HIS A 335 16.09 0.67 0.09
C HIS A 335 15.18 -0.53 0.37
N THR A 336 14.31 -0.94 -0.57
CA THR A 336 13.51 -2.18 -0.42
C THR A 336 14.34 -3.47 -0.43
N LYS A 337 15.62 -3.40 -0.83
CA LYS A 337 16.54 -4.55 -0.85
C LYS A 337 17.40 -4.67 0.40
N LEU A 338 17.34 -3.72 1.33
CA LEU A 338 18.11 -3.81 2.58
C LEU A 338 17.68 -5.06 3.37
N PRO A 339 18.59 -5.73 4.12
CA PRO A 339 18.31 -7.00 4.80
C PRO A 339 17.09 -6.98 5.74
N VAL A 340 16.75 -5.81 6.28
CA VAL A 340 15.56 -5.62 7.12
C VAL A 340 14.27 -5.75 6.29
N TYR A 341 14.28 -5.22 5.07
CA TYR A 341 13.16 -5.15 4.13
C TYR A 341 13.23 -6.19 3.00
N SER A 342 14.26 -7.05 2.97
CA SER A 342 14.31 -8.20 2.08
C SER A 342 13.36 -9.31 2.57
N TYR A 343 12.06 -9.03 2.46
CA TYR A 343 10.98 -9.94 2.83
C TYR A 343 11.11 -11.27 2.07
N SER A 344 11.54 -11.20 0.82
CA SER A 344 11.66 -12.36 -0.06
C SER A 344 12.81 -13.30 0.33
N ASP A 345 13.97 -12.77 0.73
CA ASP A 345 15.11 -13.63 1.09
C ASP A 345 14.86 -14.45 2.35
N LYS A 346 14.28 -13.82 3.38
CA LYS A 346 13.92 -14.49 4.63
C LYS A 346 12.91 -15.61 4.38
N LEU A 347 11.89 -15.32 3.57
CA LEU A 347 10.87 -16.30 3.20
C LEU A 347 11.48 -17.45 2.37
N ARG A 348 12.31 -17.12 1.39
CA ARG A 348 12.98 -18.10 0.52
C ARG A 348 13.82 -19.08 1.33
N GLY A 349 14.57 -18.60 2.32
CA GLY A 349 15.32 -19.46 3.23
C GLY A 349 14.41 -20.41 4.02
N ARG A 350 13.32 -19.89 4.59
CA ARG A 350 12.32 -20.70 5.32
C ARG A 350 11.65 -21.74 4.42
N LEU A 351 11.18 -21.36 3.24
CA LEU A 351 10.50 -22.27 2.31
C LEU A 351 11.41 -23.42 1.86
N LYS A 352 12.70 -23.14 1.63
CA LYS A 352 13.68 -24.19 1.31
C LYS A 352 13.87 -25.16 2.47
N TYR A 353 13.98 -24.64 3.69
CA TYR A 353 14.07 -25.47 4.89
C TYR A 353 12.84 -26.38 5.07
N GLU A 354 11.64 -25.88 4.80
CA GLU A 354 10.41 -26.65 4.88
C GLU A 354 10.30 -27.71 3.77
N ILE A 355 10.75 -27.39 2.55
CA ILE A 355 10.88 -28.37 1.46
C ILE A 355 11.82 -29.52 1.86
N ASP A 356 12.95 -29.21 2.50
CA ASP A 356 13.91 -30.22 2.94
C ASP A 356 13.33 -31.13 4.04
N LYS A 357 12.35 -30.65 4.80
CA LYS A 357 11.61 -31.42 5.81
C LYS A 357 10.38 -32.16 5.28
N ALA A 358 9.94 -31.85 4.06
CA ALA A 358 8.68 -32.33 3.52
C ALA A 358 8.68 -33.83 3.14
N GLY A 359 9.85 -34.50 3.17
CA GLY A 359 9.97 -35.91 2.83
C GLY A 359 9.83 -36.21 1.33
N LEU A 360 10.05 -35.20 0.48
CA LEU A 360 10.15 -35.38 -0.97
C LEU A 360 11.44 -36.14 -1.34
N ASP A 361 11.42 -36.88 -2.45
CA ASP A 361 12.67 -37.42 -3.01
C ASP A 361 13.60 -36.30 -3.51
N ASP A 362 14.88 -36.62 -3.67
CA ASP A 362 15.92 -35.66 -4.04
C ASP A 362 15.61 -34.85 -5.30
N SER A 363 15.01 -35.49 -6.31
CA SER A 363 14.69 -34.82 -7.58
C SER A 363 13.57 -33.82 -7.41
N ARG A 364 12.49 -34.21 -6.72
CA ARG A 364 11.37 -33.31 -6.41
C ARG A 364 11.79 -32.18 -5.48
N ALA A 365 12.59 -32.46 -4.46
CA ALA A 365 13.11 -31.44 -3.56
C ALA A 365 14.00 -30.43 -4.30
N PHE A 366 14.86 -30.90 -5.21
CA PHE A 366 15.67 -30.03 -6.06
C PHE A 366 14.82 -29.10 -6.93
N ILE A 367 13.81 -29.64 -7.61
CA ILE A 367 12.90 -28.86 -8.46
C ILE A 367 12.11 -27.85 -7.62
N ALA A 368 11.54 -28.26 -6.48
CA ALA A 368 10.78 -27.36 -5.60
C ALA A 368 11.65 -26.19 -5.10
N ARG A 369 12.90 -26.44 -4.69
CA ARG A 369 13.83 -25.36 -4.31
C ARG A 369 14.11 -24.41 -5.47
N GLY A 370 14.31 -24.94 -6.68
CA GLY A 370 14.49 -24.15 -7.90
C GLY A 370 13.27 -23.26 -8.22
N ILE A 371 12.05 -23.78 -8.03
CA ILE A 371 10.82 -23.00 -8.19
C ILE A 371 10.76 -21.87 -7.16
N VAL A 372 11.12 -22.13 -5.90
CA VAL A 372 11.18 -21.07 -4.87
C VAL A 372 12.19 -19.99 -5.26
N ASP A 373 13.37 -20.36 -5.77
CA ASP A 373 14.37 -19.40 -6.25
C ASP A 373 13.88 -18.56 -7.45
N ASP A 374 13.17 -19.16 -8.39
CA ASP A 374 12.58 -18.45 -9.53
C ASP A 374 11.45 -17.49 -9.07
N VAL A 375 10.51 -17.98 -8.27
CA VAL A 375 9.30 -17.24 -7.87
C VAL A 375 9.62 -16.09 -6.92
N TYR A 376 10.44 -16.36 -5.89
CA TYR A 376 10.76 -15.40 -4.82
C TYR A 376 12.11 -14.71 -5.01
N GLY A 377 12.99 -15.21 -5.88
CA GLY A 377 14.18 -14.48 -6.31
C GLY A 377 13.90 -13.71 -7.59
N TYR A 378 14.13 -14.37 -8.72
CA TYR A 378 14.16 -13.71 -10.03
C TYR A 378 12.86 -12.97 -10.39
N LYS A 379 11.70 -13.62 -10.31
CA LYS A 379 10.41 -13.02 -10.67
C LYS A 379 10.00 -11.90 -9.70
N TYR A 380 10.34 -12.03 -8.43
CA TYR A 380 10.09 -10.99 -7.43
C TYR A 380 10.93 -9.74 -7.71
N ASP A 381 12.23 -9.92 -7.98
CA ASP A 381 13.14 -8.83 -8.33
C ASP A 381 12.70 -8.12 -9.60
N LYS A 382 12.36 -8.90 -10.64
CA LYS A 382 11.82 -8.37 -11.89
C LYS A 382 10.56 -7.53 -11.65
N LEU A 383 9.62 -8.00 -10.82
CA LEU A 383 8.42 -7.23 -10.53
C LEU A 383 8.73 -5.88 -9.88
N LEU A 384 9.68 -5.83 -8.94
CA LEU A 384 10.08 -4.58 -8.32
C LEU A 384 10.73 -3.62 -9.33
N ILE A 385 11.57 -4.13 -10.23
CA ILE A 385 12.16 -3.33 -11.32
C ILE A 385 11.08 -2.79 -12.26
N ASP A 386 10.13 -3.64 -12.69
CA ASP A 386 9.02 -3.24 -13.55
C ASP A 386 8.11 -2.20 -12.84
N SER A 387 8.01 -2.28 -11.52
CA SER A 387 7.30 -1.33 -10.67
C SER A 387 8.00 0.03 -10.62
N VAL A 388 9.32 0.07 -10.43
CA VAL A 388 10.12 1.31 -10.51
C VAL A 388 9.93 1.99 -11.86
N GLY A 389 10.07 1.25 -12.95
CA GLY A 389 9.85 1.77 -14.30
C GLY A 389 8.42 2.28 -14.49
N THR A 390 7.44 1.70 -13.79
CA THR A 390 6.06 2.20 -13.77
C THR A 390 5.95 3.55 -13.06
N LEU A 391 6.53 3.69 -11.87
CA LEU A 391 6.53 4.94 -11.10
C LEU A 391 7.20 6.09 -11.88
N GLU A 392 8.33 5.82 -12.54
CA GLU A 392 8.98 6.81 -13.40
C GLU A 392 8.11 7.29 -14.56
N ARG A 393 7.37 6.38 -15.20
CA ARG A 393 6.47 6.74 -16.31
C ARG A 393 5.37 7.69 -15.84
N PHE A 394 4.83 7.46 -14.63
CA PHE A 394 3.88 8.40 -14.03
C PHE A 394 4.53 9.76 -13.78
N HIS A 395 5.72 9.79 -13.19
CA HIS A 395 6.39 11.06 -12.90
C HIS A 395 6.70 11.87 -14.17
N LYS A 396 7.18 11.19 -15.22
CA LYS A 396 7.41 11.79 -16.56
C LYS A 396 6.13 12.36 -17.19
N LYS A 397 4.94 11.91 -16.77
CA LYS A 397 3.64 12.45 -17.18
C LYS A 397 3.15 13.63 -16.33
N GLY A 398 3.95 14.10 -15.38
CA GLY A 398 3.67 15.28 -14.56
C GLY A 398 2.98 15.00 -13.22
N TYR A 399 2.89 13.74 -12.80
CA TYR A 399 2.39 13.39 -11.47
C TYR A 399 3.47 13.62 -10.41
N SER A 400 3.07 14.17 -9.26
CA SER A 400 3.95 14.28 -8.10
C SER A 400 4.17 12.91 -7.46
N TYR A 401 5.25 12.72 -6.71
CA TYR A 401 5.49 11.43 -6.04
C TYR A 401 4.44 11.09 -4.97
N LYS A 402 3.84 12.10 -4.31
CA LYS A 402 2.68 11.91 -3.42
C LYS A 402 1.48 11.37 -4.19
N GLU A 403 1.15 11.97 -5.34
CA GLU A 403 0.05 11.52 -6.20
C GLU A 403 0.26 10.08 -6.71
N ILE A 404 1.50 9.75 -7.08
CA ILE A 404 1.87 8.40 -7.50
C ILE A 404 1.68 7.42 -6.35
N ALA A 405 2.15 7.76 -5.14
CA ALA A 405 1.96 6.92 -3.96
C ALA A 405 0.48 6.65 -3.68
N PHE A 406 -0.38 7.67 -3.76
CA PHE A 406 -1.83 7.50 -3.57
C PHE A 406 -2.49 6.65 -4.65
N ALA A 407 -2.13 6.85 -5.91
CA ALA A 407 -2.68 6.08 -7.03
C ALA A 407 -2.36 4.58 -6.87
N PHE A 408 -1.17 4.27 -6.38
CA PHE A 408 -0.67 2.92 -6.30
C PHE A 408 -0.81 2.26 -4.93
N SER A 409 -1.11 2.98 -3.85
CA SER A 409 -1.27 2.43 -2.49
C SER A 409 -2.36 1.35 -2.40
N ARG A 410 -3.36 1.45 -3.28
CA ARG A 410 -4.57 0.61 -3.33
C ARG A 410 -4.51 -0.50 -4.38
N VAL A 411 -3.53 -0.43 -5.30
CA VAL A 411 -3.33 -1.43 -6.34
C VAL A 411 -2.23 -2.38 -5.87
N PRO A 412 -2.41 -3.71 -5.91
CA PRO A 412 -1.31 -4.64 -5.66
C PRO A 412 -0.15 -4.39 -6.62
N ILE A 413 1.08 -4.38 -6.12
CA ILE A 413 2.29 -4.15 -6.93
C ILE A 413 2.41 -5.09 -8.14
N SER A 414 1.93 -6.33 -8.04
CA SER A 414 1.84 -7.30 -9.14
C SER A 414 0.99 -6.84 -10.32
N ARG A 415 0.12 -5.85 -10.11
CA ARG A 415 -0.77 -5.28 -11.11
C ARG A 415 -0.33 -3.90 -11.59
N TRP A 416 0.66 -3.26 -10.96
CA TRP A 416 1.02 -1.87 -11.27
C TRP A 416 1.37 -1.64 -12.73
N GLU A 417 2.20 -2.50 -13.32
CA GLU A 417 2.56 -2.36 -14.73
C GLU A 417 1.32 -2.46 -15.62
N ARG A 418 0.45 -3.45 -15.38
CA ARG A 418 -0.78 -3.64 -16.15
C ARG A 418 -1.77 -2.49 -15.97
N GLU A 419 -2.02 -2.07 -14.73
CA GLU A 419 -2.94 -0.96 -14.45
C GLU A 419 -2.35 0.35 -14.96
N SER A 420 -1.03 0.56 -14.93
CA SER A 420 -0.38 1.76 -15.48
C SER A 420 -0.68 1.94 -16.96
N ARG A 421 -0.63 0.86 -17.74
CA ARG A 421 -1.01 0.89 -19.16
C ARG A 421 -2.47 1.29 -19.32
N ARG A 422 -3.36 0.91 -18.40
CA ARG A 422 -4.77 1.31 -18.43
C ARG A 422 -5.00 2.76 -18.03
N PHE A 423 -4.11 3.36 -17.24
CA PHE A 423 -4.16 4.79 -16.93
C PHE A 423 -3.74 5.67 -18.12
N PHE A 424 -2.99 5.12 -19.07
CA PHE A 424 -2.08 5.95 -19.88
C PHE A 424 -1.85 5.56 -21.33
N ASP A 425 -2.05 4.29 -21.67
CA ASP A 425 -2.10 3.78 -23.03
C ASP A 425 -3.57 3.50 -23.42
#